data_AF-A0A2A3XQM9-F1
#
_entry.id   AF-A0A2A3XQM9-F1
#
_cell.length_a   1.000
_cell.length_b   1.000
_cell.length_c   1.000
_cell.angle_alpha   90.00
_cell.angle_beta   90.00
_cell.angle_gamma   90.00
#
_symmetry.space_group_name_H-M   'P 1'
#
loop_
_entity.id
_entity.type
_entity.pdbx_description
1 polymer ?
#
loop_
_entity_poly.entity_id
_entity_poly.type
_entity_poly.pdbx_seq_one_letter_code
_entity_poly.pdbx_strand_id
1 'polypeptide(L)' 'MTTATSREEEIVELARGGHNNARIAKALTVSQRTVEGHLYRVFSKLGISERSELMELRFLTGRNPS' A
#
# COMPACT_ATOMS: atom_id res chain seq x y z
N MET A 1 2.94 12.80 -11.06
CA MET A 1 3.34 11.45 -10.64
C MET A 1 3.54 11.51 -9.13
N THR A 2 2.54 11.07 -8.36
CA THR A 2 2.57 11.22 -6.90
C THR A 2 3.40 10.07 -6.32
N THR A 3 4.66 10.34 -6.01
CA THR A 3 5.55 9.39 -5.34
C THR A 3 4.92 9.00 -4.02
N ALA A 4 4.56 7.73 -3.87
CA ALA A 4 4.33 7.18 -2.56
C ALA A 4 5.65 7.28 -1.80
N THR A 5 5.60 7.78 -0.56
CA THR A 5 6.78 7.77 0.31
C THR A 5 7.21 6.31 0.51
N SER A 6 8.50 6.03 0.74
CA SER A 6 9.00 4.63 0.81
C SER A 6 8.20 3.72 1.75
N ARG A 7 7.56 4.28 2.79
CA ARG A 7 6.67 3.56 3.71
C ARG A 7 5.30 3.24 3.12
N GLU A 8 4.72 4.14 2.33
CA GLU A 8 3.47 3.89 1.62
C GLU A 8 3.66 2.80 0.55
N GLU A 9 4.80 2.77 -0.14
CA GLU A 9 5.15 1.71 -1.10
C GLU A 9 5.25 0.34 -0.42
N GLU A 10 6.01 0.23 0.67
CA GLU A 10 6.12 -1.01 1.47
C GLU A 10 4.76 -1.53 1.93
N ILE A 11 3.88 -0.63 2.40
CA ILE A 11 2.54 -0.98 2.85
C ILE A 11 1.70 -1.50 1.68
N VAL A 12 1.79 -0.88 0.51
CA VAL A 12 1.10 -1.33 -0.70
C VAL A 12 1.59 -2.68 -1.16
N GLU A 13 2.91 -2.92 -1.18
CA GLU A 13 3.48 -4.20 -1.58
C GLU A 13 3.01 -5.34 -0.66
N LEU A 14 3.07 -5.14 0.66
CA LEU A 14 2.59 -6.12 1.62
C LEU A 14 1.06 -6.30 1.50
N ALA A 15 0.31 -5.23 1.27
CA ALA A 15 -1.14 -5.32 1.08
C ALA A 15 -1.50 -6.11 -0.18
N ARG A 16 -0.78 -5.91 -1.29
CA ARG A 16 -0.94 -6.68 -2.53
C ARG A 16 -0.53 -8.14 -2.35
N GLY A 17 0.46 -8.43 -1.50
CA GLY A 17 0.81 -9.78 -1.08
C GLY A 17 -0.23 -10.48 -0.18
N GLY A 18 -1.39 -9.86 0.07
CA GLY A 18 -2.46 -10.45 0.87
C GLY A 18 -2.29 -10.28 2.39
N HIS A 19 -1.32 -9.48 2.85
CA HIS A 19 -1.11 -9.25 4.28
C HIS A 19 -2.17 -8.30 4.87
N ASN A 20 -2.90 -8.74 5.89
CA ASN A 20 -3.81 -7.84 6.61
C ASN A 20 -3.05 -6.75 7.40
N ASN A 21 -3.75 -5.71 7.86
CA ASN A 21 -3.15 -4.57 8.55
C ASN A 21 -2.32 -4.98 9.77
N ALA A 22 -2.72 -6.04 10.49
CA ALA A 22 -1.96 -6.59 11.62
C ALA A 22 -0.61 -7.18 11.21
N ARG A 23 -0.56 -7.94 10.11
CA ARG A 23 0.69 -8.50 9.57
C ARG A 23 1.60 -7.40 9.04
N ILE A 24 1.04 -6.39 8.36
CA ILE A 24 1.80 -5.23 7.86
C ILE A 24 2.38 -4.45 9.04
N ALA A 25 1.57 -4.18 10.07
CA ALA A 25 1.98 -3.48 11.28
C ALA A 25 3.15 -4.19 11.96
N LYS A 26 3.08 -5.53 12.07
CA LYS A 26 4.16 -6.35 12.61
C LYS A 26 5.42 -6.30 11.74
N ALA A 27 5.28 -6.40 10.41
CA ALA A 27 6.41 -6.39 9.47
C ALA A 27 7.17 -5.05 9.48
N LEU A 28 6.45 -3.94 9.64
CA LEU A 28 7.01 -2.59 9.60
C LEU A 28 7.29 -2.00 10.99
N THR A 29 7.03 -2.77 12.06
CA THR A 29 7.17 -2.35 13.46
C THR A 29 6.39 -1.07 13.78
N VAL A 30 5.14 -0.99 13.32
CA VAL A 30 4.23 0.14 13.54
C VAL A 30 2.89 -0.32 14.09
N SER A 31 2.02 0.61 14.47
CA SER A 31 0.66 0.28 14.89
C SER A 31 -0.26 -0.02 13.68
N GLN A 32 -1.31 -0.82 13.88
CA GLN A 32 -2.33 -1.04 12.84
C GLN A 32 -2.98 0.27 12.39
N ARG A 33 -3.19 1.21 13.33
CA ARG A 33 -3.73 2.55 13.03
C ARG A 33 -2.81 3.37 12.12
N THR A 34 -1.49 3.21 12.28
CA THR A 34 -0.49 3.81 11.38
C THR A 34 -0.63 3.23 9.98
N VAL A 35 -0.77 1.90 9.85
CA VAL A 35 -1.01 1.23 8.56
C VAL A 35 -2.29 1.72 7.91
N GLU A 36 -3.39 1.79 8.65
CA GLU A 36 -4.69 2.32 8.17
C GLU A 36 -4.56 3.76 7.67
N GLY A 37 -3.85 4.62 8.41
CA GLY A 37 -3.61 6.00 8.00
C GLY A 37 -2.80 6.11 6.72
N HIS A 38 -1.79 5.26 6.53
CA HIS A 38 -1.02 5.21 5.28
C HIS A 38 -1.86 4.65 4.12
N LEU A 39 -2.59 3.56 4.33
CA LEU A 39 -3.50 3.01 3.32
C LEU A 39 -4.54 4.03 2.88
N TYR A 40 -5.13 4.78 3.83
CA TYR A 40 -6.08 5.84 3.51
C TYR A 40 -5.47 6.92 2.62
N ARG A 41 -4.24 7.38 2.92
CA ARG A 41 -3.52 8.36 2.09
C ARG A 41 -3.21 7.81 0.71
N VAL A 42 -2.77 6.55 0.63
CA VAL A 42 -2.51 5.86 -0.63
C VAL A 42 -3.79 5.75 -1.46
N PHE A 43 -4.88 5.29 -0.85
CA PHE A 43 -6.17 5.13 -1.50
C PHE A 43 -6.67 6.47 -2.04
N SER A 44 -6.60 7.52 -1.22
CA SER A 44 -6.93 8.89 -1.63
C SER A 44 -6.03 9.40 -2.77
N LYS A 45 -4.73 9.10 -2.77
CA LYS A 45 -3.80 9.47 -3.85
C LYS A 45 -4.06 8.71 -5.16
N LEU A 46 -4.52 7.47 -5.07
CA LEU A 46 -4.79 6.59 -6.21
C LEU A 46 -6.23 6.69 -6.72
N GLY A 47 -7.10 7.38 -5.98
CA GLY A 47 -8.53 7.51 -6.30
C GLY A 47 -9.32 6.21 -6.09
N ILE A 48 -8.81 5.31 -5.25
CA ILE A 48 -9.46 4.04 -4.92
C ILE A 48 -10.12 4.12 -3.55
N SER A 49 -11.18 3.34 -3.36
CA SER A 49 -11.95 3.29 -2.10
C SER A 49 -11.70 2.00 -1.34
N GLU A 50 -11.28 0.94 -2.05
CA GLU A 50 -11.19 -0.40 -1.48
C GLU A 50 -9.82 -1.05 -1.68
N ARG A 51 -9.50 -1.96 -0.76
CA ARG A 51 -8.30 -2.79 -0.83
C ARG A 51 -8.34 -3.76 -2.03
N SER A 52 -9.52 -4.22 -2.43
CA SER A 52 -9.75 -5.02 -3.63
C SER A 52 -9.24 -4.28 -4.89
N GLU A 53 -9.58 -3.00 -5.01
CA GLU A 53 -9.11 -2.13 -6.09
C GLU A 53 -7.58 -1.98 -6.08
N LEU A 54 -6.95 -1.95 -4.90
CA LEU A 54 -5.49 -1.97 -4.78
C LEU A 54 -4.86 -3.25 -5.38
N MET A 55 -5.54 -4.40 -5.27
CA MET A 55 -5.06 -5.66 -5.87
C MET A 55 -5.18 -5.63 -7.40
N GLU A 56 -6.18 -4.92 -7.93
CA GLU A 56 -6.45 -4.77 -9.36
C GLU A 56 -5.55 -3.73 -10.04
N LEU A 57 -4.98 -2.80 -9.27
CA LEU A 57 -3.97 -1.86 -9.77
C LEU A 57 -2.72 -2.61 -10.27
N ARG A 58 -2.63 -2.70 -11.60
CA ARG A 58 -1.60 -3.47 -12.30
C ARG A 58 -0.21 -2.82 -12.28
N PHE A 59 -0.09 -1.53 -11.99
CA PHE A 59 1.20 -0.84 -12.04
C PHE A 59 1.29 0.37 -11.08
N LEU A 60 2.11 0.25 -10.05
CA LEU A 60 2.83 1.38 -9.43
C LEU A 60 4.35 1.20 -9.49
N THR A 61 4.82 -0.03 -9.74
CA THR A 61 6.23 -0.24 -10.07
C THR A 61 6.44 0.16 -11.53
N GLY A 62 6.87 1.39 -11.75
CA GLY A 62 7.62 1.79 -12.94
C GLY A 62 8.96 1.05 -13.08
N ARG A 63 9.07 -0.18 -12.58
CA ARG A 63 10.14 -1.12 -12.91
C ARG A 63 9.65 -1.94 -14.09
N ASN A 64 9.76 -1.31 -15.25
CA ASN A 64 9.63 -1.92 -16.56
C ASN A 64 10.53 -3.17 -16.57
N PRO A 65 10.00 -4.41 -16.60
CA PRO A 65 10.87 -5.58 -16.73
C PRO A 65 11.41 -5.57 -18.15
N SER A 66 12.72 -5.30 -18.28
CA SER A 66 13.49 -5.66 -19.47
C SER A 66 13.72 -7.17 -19.50
#